data_AF-A0A7Z0UBN7-F1
#
_entry.id   AF-A0A7Z0UBN7-F1
#
_cell.length_a   1.000
_cell.length_b   1.000
_cell.length_c   1.000
_cell.angle_alpha   90.00
_cell.angle_beta   90.00
_cell.angle_gamma   90.00
#
_symmetry.space_group_name_H-M   'P 1'
#
loop_
_entity.id
_entity.type
_entity.pdbx_description
1 polymer ?
#
loop_
_entity_poly.entity_id
_entity_poly.type
_entity_poly.pdbx_seq_one_letter_code
_entity_poly.pdbx_strand_id
1 'polypeptide(L)'
;MSLHVSYVDKEMADHARASQSGSAALAQGTQYSLLLKNQSAQPWTFYVYQKMPQPVANVFSLAWFCSPYQIRVGNQIKFTWELAYNFVWSDTGHLIPGVEFLSSGVQDCSPSGRNTTTFSLNDGPGLTAPIKGDPAGSLVINDAANVPNNRFSVGIGMSGTGTYVAQAGTNLIHTFTPTPSYWIAAGTNVTIGSVLSIDTITQTREAKFPSAVFNLVGVLQEDNTWEVNPA
;
A
#
# COMPACT_ATOMS: atom_id res chain seq x y z
N MET A 1 -12.39 -5.07 -22.45
CA MET A 1 -11.41 -6.08 -22.00
C MET A 1 -11.16 -5.85 -20.51
N SER A 2 -11.10 -6.89 -19.67
CA SER A 2 -10.93 -6.74 -18.21
C SER A 2 -9.56 -7.30 -17.78
N LEU A 3 -8.76 -6.50 -17.08
CA LEU A 3 -7.52 -6.94 -16.43
C LEU A 3 -7.79 -7.18 -14.94
N HIS A 4 -7.35 -8.31 -14.40
CA HIS A 4 -7.35 -8.59 -12.97
C HIS A 4 -5.91 -8.62 -12.45
N VAL A 5 -5.61 -7.76 -11.48
CA VAL A 5 -4.34 -7.73 -10.76
C VAL A 5 -4.60 -8.17 -9.32
N SER A 6 -3.93 -9.24 -8.90
CA SER A 6 -3.98 -9.77 -7.54
C SER A 6 -2.67 -9.48 -6.82
N TYR A 7 -2.78 -8.94 -5.61
CA TYR A 7 -1.67 -8.66 -4.72
C TYR A 7 -1.75 -9.54 -3.46
N VAL A 8 -2.25 -10.76 -3.57
CA VAL A 8 -2.15 -11.75 -2.47
C VAL A 8 -0.72 -12.31 -2.48
N ASP A 9 -0.20 -12.69 -1.30
CA ASP A 9 1.14 -13.24 -1.16
C ASP A 9 1.44 -14.31 -2.22
N LYS A 10 2.56 -14.14 -2.96
CA LYS A 10 2.95 -15.04 -4.04
C LYS A 10 3.17 -16.47 -3.55
N GLU A 11 3.58 -16.66 -2.30
CA GLU A 11 3.76 -17.98 -1.69
C GLU A 11 2.42 -18.73 -1.58
N MET A 12 1.30 -18.05 -1.29
CA MET A 12 -0.02 -18.71 -1.25
C MET A 12 -0.59 -19.04 -2.64
N ALA A 13 -0.23 -18.27 -3.67
CA ALA A 13 -0.73 -18.47 -5.03
C ALA A 13 -0.17 -19.74 -5.70
N ASP A 14 1.08 -20.09 -5.43
CA ASP A 14 1.71 -21.30 -5.99
C ASP A 14 1.26 -22.57 -5.25
N HIS A 15 0.97 -22.48 -3.94
CA HIS A 15 0.38 -23.60 -3.17
C HIS A 15 -1.08 -23.90 -3.55
N ALA A 16 -1.84 -22.93 -4.06
CA ALA A 16 -3.21 -23.16 -4.53
C ALA A 16 -3.29 -23.95 -5.85
N ARG A 17 -2.17 -24.07 -6.58
CA ARG A 17 -2.10 -24.79 -7.86
C ARG A 17 -1.68 -26.26 -7.74
N ALA A 18 -1.23 -26.68 -6.56
CA ALA A 18 -0.90 -28.07 -6.26
C ALA A 18 -1.86 -28.62 -5.19
N SER A 19 -2.61 -29.66 -5.57
CA SER A 19 -3.49 -30.50 -4.73
C SER A 19 -4.76 -29.87 -4.14
N GLN A 20 -5.89 -30.14 -4.80
CA GLN A 20 -7.19 -30.25 -4.14
C GLN A 20 -7.20 -31.48 -3.22
N SER A 21 -7.21 -31.25 -1.91
CA SER A 21 -7.77 -32.18 -0.93
C SER A 21 -8.15 -31.45 0.36
N GLY A 22 -9.42 -31.05 0.45
CA GLY A 22 -10.29 -31.18 1.62
C GLY A 22 -10.00 -30.48 2.96
N SER A 23 -8.80 -29.99 3.26
CA SER A 23 -8.47 -29.55 4.63
C SER A 23 -7.51 -28.35 4.73
N ALA A 24 -7.63 -27.37 3.82
CA ALA A 24 -6.87 -26.12 3.89
C ALA A 24 -7.76 -24.85 3.84
N ALA A 25 -9.01 -24.96 4.28
CA ALA A 25 -9.94 -23.82 4.38
C ALA A 25 -9.88 -23.13 5.77
N LEU A 26 -8.68 -22.94 6.32
CA LEU A 26 -8.48 -22.28 7.60
C LEU A 26 -7.24 -21.37 7.54
N ALA A 27 -7.37 -20.25 6.82
CA ALA A 27 -6.76 -18.93 7.09
C ALA A 27 -6.87 -17.95 5.90
N GLN A 28 -7.93 -17.98 5.08
CA GLN A 28 -8.12 -16.90 4.10
C GLN A 28 -8.62 -15.65 4.84
N GLY A 29 -7.75 -14.63 4.92
CA GLY A 29 -8.13 -13.32 5.38
C GLY A 29 -9.27 -12.75 4.53
N THR A 30 -9.99 -11.76 5.05
CA THR A 30 -11.03 -11.10 4.28
C THR A 30 -10.44 -10.45 3.03
N GLN A 31 -10.82 -10.95 1.85
CA GLN A 31 -10.37 -10.44 0.56
C GLN A 31 -11.18 -9.20 0.15
N TYR A 32 -10.47 -8.13 -0.17
CA TYR A 32 -11.05 -6.88 -0.67
C TYR A 32 -10.87 -6.79 -2.19
N SER A 33 -11.80 -6.09 -2.86
CA SER A 33 -11.64 -5.77 -4.27
C SER A 33 -12.19 -4.40 -4.68
N LEU A 34 -11.51 -3.81 -5.67
CA LEU A 34 -11.91 -2.59 -6.36
C LEU A 34 -11.92 -2.84 -7.87
N LEU A 35 -13.09 -2.74 -8.50
CA LEU A 35 -13.22 -2.69 -9.94
C LEU A 35 -13.32 -1.23 -10.39
N LEU A 36 -12.33 -0.74 -11.13
CA LEU A 36 -12.30 0.63 -11.64
C LEU A 36 -12.58 0.64 -13.13
N LYS A 37 -13.57 1.42 -13.54
CA LYS A 37 -14.01 1.58 -14.93
C LYS A 37 -13.68 2.98 -15.42
N ASN A 38 -13.13 3.07 -16.63
CA ASN A 38 -12.92 4.36 -17.28
C ASN A 38 -14.07 4.68 -18.23
N GLN A 39 -14.93 5.60 -17.84
CA GLN A 39 -15.96 6.21 -18.68
C GLN A 39 -15.67 7.70 -18.94
N SER A 40 -14.45 8.16 -18.66
CA SER A 40 -14.03 9.53 -18.94
C SER A 40 -13.75 9.75 -20.42
N ALA A 41 -13.43 10.99 -20.79
CA ALA A 41 -13.08 11.34 -22.17
C ALA A 41 -11.66 10.88 -22.60
N GLN A 42 -10.81 10.39 -21.69
CA GLN A 42 -9.39 10.13 -21.98
C GLN A 42 -8.86 8.86 -21.29
N PRO A 43 -7.76 8.25 -21.80
CA PRO A 43 -7.10 7.16 -21.10
C PRO A 43 -6.35 7.64 -19.85
N TRP A 44 -6.40 6.86 -18.76
CA TRP A 44 -5.79 7.22 -17.48
C TRP A 44 -5.04 6.06 -16.84
N THR A 45 -3.98 6.35 -16.09
CA THR A 45 -3.46 5.40 -15.11
C THR A 45 -4.32 5.48 -13.86
N PHE A 46 -4.94 4.36 -13.48
CA PHE A 46 -5.69 4.26 -12.24
C PHE A 46 -4.80 3.73 -11.14
N TYR A 47 -4.87 4.36 -9.98
CA TYR A 47 -4.10 3.95 -8.82
C TYR A 47 -4.91 4.06 -7.54
N VAL A 48 -4.50 3.26 -6.57
CA VAL A 48 -5.05 3.22 -5.22
C VAL A 48 -3.95 3.63 -4.27
N TYR A 49 -4.29 4.47 -3.31
CA TYR A 49 -3.39 4.88 -2.23
C TYR A 49 -4.17 4.90 -0.92
N GLN A 50 -3.45 5.00 0.19
CA GLN A 50 -4.05 5.09 1.52
C GLN A 50 -3.79 6.46 2.12
N LYS A 51 -4.75 6.98 2.91
CA LYS A 51 -4.56 8.20 3.72
C LYS A 51 -4.64 7.87 5.20
N MET A 52 -3.71 8.44 5.96
CA MET A 52 -3.82 8.47 7.41
C MET A 52 -5.01 9.36 7.81
N PRO A 53 -5.75 9.02 8.88
CA PRO A 53 -6.93 9.78 9.31
C PRO A 53 -6.55 11.17 9.82
N GLN A 54 -5.32 11.32 10.31
CA GLN A 54 -4.70 12.59 10.65
C GLN A 54 -3.38 12.70 9.89
N PRO A 55 -3.07 13.87 9.29
CA PRO A 55 -1.77 14.11 8.69
C PRO A 55 -0.69 13.95 9.76
N VAL A 56 0.22 13.01 9.55
CA VAL A 56 1.42 12.87 10.37
C VAL A 56 2.54 13.57 9.62
N ALA A 57 3.16 14.56 10.26
CA ALA A 57 4.27 15.29 9.65
C ALA A 57 5.35 14.32 9.17
N ASN A 58 5.90 14.55 7.98
CA ASN A 58 6.97 13.75 7.37
C ASN A 58 6.62 12.29 7.06
N VAL A 59 5.33 11.93 7.05
CA VAL A 59 4.83 10.67 6.51
C VAL A 59 4.18 10.92 5.16
N PHE A 60 4.59 10.17 4.15
CA PHE A 60 4.05 10.25 2.80
C PHE A 60 3.28 8.98 2.45
N SER A 61 2.15 9.17 1.77
CA SER A 61 1.42 8.08 1.13
C SER A 61 2.10 7.66 -0.16
N LEU A 62 2.11 6.36 -0.43
CA LEU A 62 2.58 5.79 -1.69
C LEU A 62 1.40 5.39 -2.57
N ALA A 63 1.63 5.40 -3.88
CA ALA A 63 0.76 4.70 -4.82
C ALA A 63 0.90 3.19 -4.59
N TRP A 64 -0.08 2.61 -3.92
CA TRP A 64 -0.06 1.23 -3.46
C TRP A 64 -0.37 0.24 -4.60
N PHE A 65 -1.42 0.51 -5.36
CA PHE A 65 -1.73 -0.22 -6.60
C PHE A 65 -1.75 0.75 -7.76
N CYS A 66 -1.25 0.32 -8.91
CA CYS A 66 -1.35 1.07 -10.16
C CYS A 66 -1.73 0.14 -11.30
N SER A 67 -2.52 0.65 -12.24
CA SER A 67 -2.70 -0.03 -13.51
C SER A 67 -1.35 -0.07 -14.24
N PRO A 68 -0.93 -1.23 -14.78
CA PRO A 68 0.37 -1.35 -15.45
C PRO A 68 0.45 -0.57 -16.77
N TYR A 69 -0.68 -0.05 -17.24
CA TYR A 69 -0.83 0.78 -18.43
C TYR A 69 -2.03 1.69 -18.25
N GLN A 70 -2.16 2.70 -19.12
CA GLN A 70 -3.35 3.55 -19.14
C GLN A 70 -4.59 2.76 -19.55
N ILE A 71 -5.64 2.83 -18.75
CA ILE A 71 -6.94 2.23 -19.01
C ILE A 71 -7.67 3.10 -20.04
N ARG A 72 -7.91 2.56 -21.24
CA ARG A 72 -8.67 3.25 -22.31
C ARG A 72 -10.13 3.48 -21.90
N VAL A 73 -10.77 4.47 -22.53
CA VAL A 73 -12.21 4.71 -22.40
C VAL A 73 -12.99 3.43 -22.73
N GLY A 74 -13.96 3.09 -21.88
CA GLY A 74 -14.76 1.86 -21.96
C GLY A 74 -14.10 0.61 -21.36
N ASN A 75 -12.83 0.68 -20.94
CA ASN A 75 -12.14 -0.45 -20.29
C ASN A 75 -12.15 -0.34 -18.76
N GLN A 76 -11.69 -1.41 -18.11
CA GLN A 76 -11.70 -1.55 -16.65
C GLN A 76 -10.50 -2.36 -16.14
N ILE A 77 -10.18 -2.17 -14.87
CA ILE A 77 -9.17 -2.93 -14.13
C ILE A 77 -9.71 -3.32 -12.76
N LYS A 78 -9.36 -4.51 -12.28
CA LYS A 78 -9.70 -4.98 -10.93
C LYS A 78 -8.42 -5.13 -10.09
N PHE A 79 -8.42 -4.55 -8.91
CA PHE A 79 -7.42 -4.78 -7.86
C PHE A 79 -8.03 -5.67 -6.77
N THR A 80 -7.26 -6.66 -6.30
CA THR A 80 -7.64 -7.51 -5.15
C THR A 80 -6.49 -7.65 -4.16
N TRP A 81 -6.81 -7.61 -2.87
CA TRP A 81 -5.82 -7.71 -1.78
C TRP A 81 -6.43 -8.33 -0.52
N GLU A 82 -5.55 -8.63 0.43
CA GLU A 82 -5.89 -9.04 1.79
C GLU A 82 -5.18 -8.13 2.80
N LEU A 83 -5.66 -8.09 4.04
CA LEU A 83 -5.03 -7.30 5.10
C LEU A 83 -3.80 -8.03 5.66
N ALA A 84 -2.70 -7.99 4.92
CA ALA A 84 -1.40 -8.52 5.32
C ALA A 84 -0.41 -7.36 5.51
N TYR A 85 -0.20 -6.92 6.75
CA TYR A 85 0.72 -5.81 7.04
C TYR A 85 2.18 -6.27 7.01
N ASN A 86 3.05 -5.38 6.55
CA ASN A 86 4.49 -5.63 6.54
C ASN A 86 5.27 -4.34 6.79
N PHE A 87 6.50 -4.47 7.28
CA PHE A 87 7.49 -3.39 7.28
C PHE A 87 8.29 -3.40 5.98
N VAL A 88 8.76 -2.22 5.56
CA VAL A 88 9.59 -2.02 4.37
C VAL A 88 10.61 -0.92 4.58
N TRP A 89 11.68 -0.95 3.80
CA TRP A 89 12.64 0.16 3.69
C TRP A 89 13.04 0.37 2.23
N SER A 90 13.67 1.51 1.92
CA SER A 90 14.27 1.78 0.61
C SER A 90 15.39 2.82 0.71
N ASP A 91 16.36 2.79 -0.22
CA ASP A 91 17.37 3.84 -0.39
C ASP A 91 16.83 4.90 -1.36
N THR A 92 16.12 5.88 -0.81
CA THR A 92 15.38 6.91 -1.56
C THR A 92 16.17 8.21 -1.73
N GLY A 93 17.24 8.40 -0.96
CA GLY A 93 17.80 9.72 -0.72
C GLY A 93 16.89 10.57 0.15
N HIS A 94 16.63 11.80 -0.31
CA HIS A 94 15.71 12.71 0.35
C HIS A 94 14.26 12.39 -0.06
N LEU A 95 13.42 12.07 0.92
CA LEU A 95 12.04 11.65 0.71
C LEU A 95 11.16 12.86 0.40
N ILE A 96 10.81 13.02 -0.88
CA ILE A 96 9.93 14.06 -1.39
C ILE A 96 8.96 13.48 -2.42
N PRO A 97 7.81 14.13 -2.68
CA PRO A 97 6.90 13.70 -3.73
C PRO A 97 7.58 13.54 -5.09
N GLY A 98 7.22 12.49 -5.82
CA GLY A 98 7.78 12.15 -7.12
C GLY A 98 9.00 11.21 -7.10
N VAL A 99 9.60 10.95 -5.92
CA VAL A 99 10.60 9.88 -5.78
C VAL A 99 9.90 8.51 -5.80
N GLU A 100 10.55 7.51 -6.38
CA GLU A 100 10.10 6.13 -6.33
C GLU A 100 10.60 5.43 -5.07
N PHE A 101 9.70 4.83 -4.30
CA PHE A 101 10.03 3.97 -3.18
C PHE A 101 9.97 2.51 -3.62
N LEU A 102 11.14 1.88 -3.81
CA LEU A 102 11.23 0.46 -4.09
C LEU A 102 11.31 -0.33 -2.78
N SER A 103 10.21 -1.01 -2.43
CA SER A 103 10.09 -1.76 -1.18
C SER A 103 11.16 -2.85 -1.09
N SER A 104 12.00 -2.77 -0.06
CA SER A 104 13.06 -3.73 0.26
C SER A 104 12.90 -4.27 1.68
N GLY A 105 13.46 -5.45 1.92
CA GLY A 105 13.48 -6.07 3.26
C GLY A 105 12.10 -6.27 3.86
N VAL A 106 11.13 -6.72 3.07
CA VAL A 106 9.75 -6.98 3.53
C VAL A 106 9.78 -7.87 4.77
N GLN A 107 9.12 -7.43 5.85
CA GLN A 107 8.98 -8.19 7.09
C GLN A 107 7.51 -8.19 7.53
N ASP A 108 6.88 -9.36 7.53
CA ASP A 108 5.47 -9.48 7.95
C ASP A 108 5.27 -9.06 9.40
N CYS A 109 4.20 -8.31 9.62
CA CYS A 109 3.90 -7.75 10.93
C CYS A 109 2.40 -7.75 11.20
N SER A 110 2.05 -7.48 12.45
CA SER A 110 0.65 -7.35 12.86
C SER A 110 0.55 -6.30 13.95
N PRO A 111 -0.36 -5.31 13.82
CA PRO A 111 -0.58 -4.31 14.86
C PRO A 111 -0.97 -4.89 16.22
N SER A 112 -1.56 -6.09 16.25
CA SER A 112 -1.95 -6.80 17.48
C SER A 112 -0.91 -7.83 17.96
N GLY A 113 0.15 -8.05 17.19
CA GLY A 113 1.14 -9.11 17.40
C GLY A 113 2.58 -8.60 17.31
N ARG A 114 3.34 -9.14 16.35
CA ARG A 114 4.71 -8.70 16.06
C ARG A 114 4.65 -7.37 15.32
N ASN A 115 4.75 -6.28 16.07
CA ASN A 115 4.42 -4.93 15.62
C ASN A 115 5.60 -3.96 15.72
N THR A 116 6.79 -4.41 16.08
CA THR A 116 7.97 -3.56 16.25
C THR A 116 9.17 -4.16 15.54
N THR A 117 9.91 -3.35 14.78
CA THR A 117 11.17 -3.75 14.15
C THR A 117 12.24 -2.65 14.32
N THR A 118 13.48 -2.98 13.98
CA THR A 118 14.60 -2.03 13.94
C THR A 118 15.17 -1.98 12.53
N PHE A 119 15.33 -0.78 11.99
CA PHE A 119 16.11 -0.53 10.78
C PHE A 119 17.54 -0.17 11.16
N SER A 120 18.52 -0.85 10.57
CA SER A 120 19.93 -0.60 10.85
C SER A 120 20.80 -0.86 9.64
N LEU A 121 22.05 -0.40 9.69
CA LEU A 121 23.09 -0.71 8.69
C LEU A 121 24.08 -1.80 9.15
N ASN A 122 23.78 -2.50 10.25
CA ASN A 122 24.62 -3.60 10.71
C ASN A 122 24.49 -4.76 9.71
N ASP A 123 25.60 -5.18 9.12
CA ASP A 123 25.65 -6.18 8.04
C ASP A 123 24.95 -5.75 6.74
N GLY A 124 24.80 -4.43 6.56
CA GLY A 124 24.08 -3.81 5.44
C GLY A 124 22.74 -3.22 5.87
N PRO A 125 22.08 -2.41 5.00
CA PRO A 125 20.77 -1.86 5.28
C PRO A 125 19.72 -2.96 5.37
N GLY A 126 19.01 -3.03 6.50
CA GLY A 126 18.02 -4.07 6.72
C GLY A 126 17.11 -3.84 7.92
N LEU A 127 15.99 -4.55 7.90
CA LEU A 127 15.03 -4.63 9.00
C LEU A 127 15.25 -5.91 9.78
N THR A 128 15.20 -5.83 11.11
CA THR A 128 15.22 -7.02 11.96
C THR A 128 13.90 -7.78 11.89
N ALA A 129 13.91 -9.05 12.27
CA ALA A 129 12.68 -9.82 12.47
C ALA A 129 11.76 -9.08 13.47
N PRO A 130 10.48 -8.82 13.13
CA PRO A 130 9.59 -8.08 14.01
C PRO A 130 9.37 -8.79 15.35
N ILE A 131 9.21 -8.02 16.42
CA ILE A 131 8.86 -8.51 17.76
C ILE A 131 7.60 -7.81 18.25
N LYS A 132 7.00 -8.33 19.31
CA LYS A 132 5.93 -7.63 20.00
C LYS A 132 6.52 -6.49 20.83
N GLY A 133 5.93 -5.31 20.74
CA GLY A 133 6.32 -4.11 21.47
C GLY A 133 5.15 -3.13 21.59
N ASP A 134 5.43 -1.97 22.19
CA ASP A 134 4.45 -0.92 22.44
C ASP A 134 4.57 0.24 21.42
N PRO A 135 3.46 0.95 21.13
CA PRO A 135 2.11 0.69 21.63
C PRO A 135 1.38 -0.40 20.83
N ALA A 136 0.58 -1.21 21.52
CA ALA A 136 -0.32 -2.16 20.87
C ALA A 136 -1.30 -1.45 19.92
N GLY A 137 -1.62 -2.09 18.80
CA GLY A 137 -2.47 -1.51 17.75
C GLY A 137 -1.72 -0.59 16.77
N SER A 138 -0.42 -0.39 16.96
CA SER A 138 0.44 0.37 16.04
C SER A 138 1.63 -0.46 15.56
N LEU A 139 2.20 -0.06 14.44
CA LEU A 139 3.40 -0.61 13.83
C LEU A 139 4.56 0.37 14.06
N VAL A 140 5.65 -0.12 14.64
CA VAL A 140 6.78 0.69 15.12
C VAL A 140 8.07 0.28 14.42
N ILE A 141 8.82 1.27 13.94
CA ILE A 141 10.15 1.10 13.38
C ILE A 141 11.10 1.98 14.17
N ASN A 142 12.14 1.38 14.75
CA ASN A 142 13.23 2.09 15.40
C ASN A 142 14.41 2.18 14.45
N ASP A 143 14.89 3.39 14.16
CA ASP A 143 16.10 3.57 13.38
C ASP A 143 17.33 3.53 14.31
N ALA A 144 18.30 2.69 13.99
CA ALA A 144 19.53 2.57 14.76
C ALA A 144 20.44 3.81 14.64
N ALA A 145 21.38 3.95 15.56
CA ALA A 145 22.34 5.06 15.60
C ALA A 145 23.28 5.13 14.37
N ASN A 146 23.38 4.06 13.58
CA ASN A 146 24.19 4.03 12.36
C ASN A 146 23.41 4.41 11.10
N VAL A 147 22.12 4.76 11.22
CA VAL A 147 21.31 5.21 10.09
C VAL A 147 21.58 6.67 9.78
N PRO A 148 22.07 7.03 8.58
CA PRO A 148 22.29 8.41 8.19
C PRO A 148 20.96 9.11 7.84
N ASN A 149 20.89 10.40 8.11
CA ASN A 149 19.78 11.25 7.69
C ASN A 149 19.74 11.42 6.16
N ASN A 150 18.55 11.61 5.58
CA ASN A 150 18.34 11.95 4.17
C ASN A 150 18.90 10.94 3.15
N ARG A 151 18.95 9.65 3.52
CA ARG A 151 19.38 8.58 2.62
C ARG A 151 18.36 7.47 2.50
N PHE A 152 17.88 6.97 3.62
CA PHE A 152 16.94 5.86 3.64
C PHE A 152 15.55 6.34 4.03
N SER A 153 14.55 5.60 3.60
CA SER A 153 13.17 5.72 4.08
C SER A 153 12.70 4.39 4.61
N VAL A 154 11.90 4.44 5.67
CA VAL A 154 11.27 3.27 6.28
C VAL A 154 9.77 3.47 6.30
N GLY A 155 9.03 2.38 6.35
CA GLY A 155 7.59 2.48 6.34
C GLY A 155 6.89 1.17 6.56
N ILE A 156 5.57 1.25 6.41
CA ILE A 156 4.69 0.10 6.42
C ILE A 156 4.13 -0.11 5.03
N GLY A 157 3.78 -1.36 4.78
CA GLY A 157 3.15 -1.80 3.57
C GLY A 157 1.97 -2.70 3.87
N MET A 158 1.31 -3.06 2.79
CA MET A 158 0.34 -4.13 2.77
C MET A 158 0.58 -4.98 1.54
N SER A 159 0.63 -6.30 1.73
CA SER A 159 0.91 -7.27 0.69
C SER A 159 2.26 -7.03 -0.02
N GLY A 160 3.30 -6.77 0.78
CA GLY A 160 4.68 -6.60 0.29
C GLY A 160 4.96 -5.27 -0.42
N THR A 161 3.96 -4.40 -0.55
CA THR A 161 4.11 -3.09 -1.19
C THR A 161 3.93 -1.98 -0.16
N GLY A 162 4.84 -1.01 -0.14
CA GLY A 162 4.75 0.15 0.75
C GLY A 162 3.46 0.97 0.54
N THR A 163 2.89 1.45 1.65
CA THR A 163 1.68 2.29 1.66
C THR A 163 1.96 3.64 2.32
N TYR A 164 2.74 3.64 3.40
CA TYR A 164 3.18 4.84 4.11
C TYR A 164 4.65 4.77 4.42
N VAL A 165 5.37 5.86 4.18
CA VAL A 165 6.82 5.92 4.41
C VAL A 165 7.21 7.25 5.05
N ALA A 166 8.27 7.21 5.84
CA ALA A 166 8.90 8.36 6.47
C ALA A 166 10.40 8.36 6.19
N GLN A 167 11.02 9.54 6.28
CA GLN A 167 12.47 9.65 6.19
C GLN A 167 13.10 8.95 7.39
N ALA A 168 13.97 7.98 7.13
CA ALA A 168 14.76 7.35 8.18
C ALA A 168 15.90 8.27 8.61
N GLY A 169 16.34 8.12 9.86
CA GLY A 169 17.39 8.96 10.43
C GLY A 169 17.91 8.43 11.75
N THR A 170 19.01 9.01 12.21
CA THR A 170 19.71 8.52 13.40
C THR A 170 18.81 8.57 14.63
N ASN A 171 18.57 7.41 15.28
CA ASN A 171 17.80 7.27 16.51
C ASN A 171 16.35 7.79 16.43
N LEU A 172 15.73 7.72 15.25
CA LEU A 172 14.33 8.07 15.09
C LEU A 172 13.41 6.89 15.45
N ILE A 173 12.20 7.22 15.89
CA ILE A 173 11.12 6.26 16.13
C ILE A 173 9.95 6.64 15.24
N HIS A 174 9.51 5.70 14.41
CA HIS A 174 8.36 5.86 13.54
C HIS A 174 7.23 5.01 14.07
N THR A 175 6.05 5.60 14.26
CA THR A 175 4.86 4.89 14.72
C THR A 175 3.73 5.12 13.73
N PHE A 176 3.22 4.04 13.17
CA PHE A 176 2.09 4.03 12.24
C PHE A 176 0.92 3.32 12.90
N THR A 177 -0.22 3.98 13.06
CA THR A 177 -1.44 3.35 13.56
C THR A 177 -2.35 3.03 12.37
N PRO A 178 -2.44 1.77 11.92
CA PRO A 178 -3.16 1.47 10.70
C PRO A 178 -4.67 1.66 10.90
N THR A 179 -5.21 2.66 10.23
CA THR A 179 -6.66 2.86 10.06
C THR A 179 -6.88 3.08 8.56
N PRO A 180 -6.82 2.01 7.75
CA PRO A 180 -6.74 2.14 6.30
C PRO A 180 -8.00 2.81 5.76
N SER A 181 -7.83 4.02 5.19
CA SER A 181 -8.79 4.62 4.27
C SER A 181 -8.24 4.47 2.87
N TYR A 182 -9.02 3.88 1.97
CA TYR A 182 -8.60 3.63 0.60
C TYR A 182 -9.09 4.75 -0.30
N TRP A 183 -8.22 5.27 -1.15
CA TRP A 183 -8.54 6.31 -2.10
C TRP A 183 -8.18 5.85 -3.50
N ILE A 184 -9.11 6.05 -4.44
CA ILE A 184 -8.89 5.81 -5.86
C ILE A 184 -8.57 7.13 -6.53
N ALA A 185 -7.70 7.09 -7.53
CA ALA A 185 -7.37 8.26 -8.33
C ALA A 185 -7.04 7.90 -9.77
N ALA A 186 -7.17 8.92 -10.64
CA ALA A 186 -6.74 8.88 -12.02
C ALA A 186 -5.60 9.89 -12.21
N GLY A 187 -4.53 9.46 -12.88
CA GLY A 187 -3.37 10.30 -13.13
C GLY A 187 -2.56 9.83 -14.32
N THR A 188 -1.44 10.51 -14.55
CA THR A 188 -0.47 10.15 -15.59
C THR A 188 0.88 9.87 -14.93
N ASN A 189 1.62 8.89 -15.47
CA ASN A 189 2.98 8.55 -15.02
C ASN A 189 3.11 8.19 -13.53
N VAL A 190 2.06 7.62 -12.93
CA VAL A 190 2.12 7.09 -11.55
C VAL A 190 2.46 5.61 -11.60
N THR A 191 3.46 5.20 -10.84
CA THR A 191 3.92 3.81 -10.69
C THR A 191 3.74 3.34 -9.25
N ILE A 192 3.72 2.02 -9.04
CA ILE A 192 3.66 1.45 -7.70
C ILE A 192 4.87 1.94 -6.90
N GLY A 193 4.64 2.43 -5.68
CA GLY A 193 5.68 3.01 -4.82
C GLY A 193 6.01 4.47 -5.09
N SER A 194 5.35 5.13 -6.05
CA SER A 194 5.48 6.59 -6.23
C SER A 194 5.07 7.33 -4.95
N VAL A 195 5.94 8.21 -4.44
CA VAL A 195 5.64 9.09 -3.31
C VAL A 195 4.67 10.18 -3.76
N LEU A 196 3.51 10.23 -3.13
CA LEU A 196 2.40 11.09 -3.56
C LEU A 196 2.38 12.43 -2.81
N SER A 197 2.14 13.51 -3.54
CA SER A 197 1.65 14.77 -2.96
C SER A 197 0.11 14.69 -2.91
N ILE A 198 -0.42 14.15 -1.81
CA ILE A 198 -1.85 13.82 -1.72
C ILE A 198 -2.77 15.04 -1.79
N ASP A 199 -2.27 16.23 -1.47
CA ASP A 199 -3.02 17.49 -1.53
C ASP A 199 -3.18 18.04 -2.96
N THR A 200 -2.37 17.56 -3.91
CA THR A 200 -2.43 18.00 -5.31
C THR A 200 -3.22 17.04 -6.20
N ILE A 201 -3.67 15.90 -5.67
CA ILE A 201 -4.46 14.93 -6.44
C ILE A 201 -5.91 15.41 -6.55
N THR A 202 -6.33 15.80 -7.75
CA THR A 202 -7.66 16.38 -7.99
C THR A 202 -8.69 15.35 -8.46
N GLN A 203 -8.32 14.37 -9.29
CA GLN A 203 -9.21 13.30 -9.76
C GLN A 203 -9.22 12.11 -8.80
N THR A 204 -9.72 12.30 -7.57
CA THR A 204 -9.71 11.27 -6.53
C THR A 204 -11.02 11.19 -5.73
N ARG A 205 -11.25 10.03 -5.12
CA ARG A 205 -12.40 9.77 -4.24
C ARG A 205 -12.03 8.70 -3.21
N GLU A 206 -12.61 8.82 -2.02
CA GLU A 206 -12.54 7.76 -1.02
C GLU A 206 -13.35 6.54 -1.49
N ALA A 207 -12.70 5.38 -1.54
CA ALA A 207 -13.33 4.09 -1.74
C ALA A 207 -13.74 3.49 -0.40
N LYS A 208 -14.77 4.09 0.20
CA LYS A 208 -15.27 3.72 1.52
C LYS A 208 -16.04 2.40 1.44
N PHE A 209 -15.51 1.35 2.07
CA PHE A 209 -16.18 0.06 2.20
C PHE A 209 -17.23 0.12 3.32
N PRO A 210 -18.52 -0.09 3.03
CA PRO A 210 -19.53 -0.27 4.08
C PRO A 210 -19.26 -1.52 4.93
N SER A 211 -19.90 -1.60 6.09
CA SER A 211 -19.83 -2.78 6.96
C SER A 211 -20.21 -4.06 6.19
N ALA A 212 -19.39 -5.11 6.31
CA ALA A 212 -19.55 -6.39 5.63
C ALA A 212 -19.56 -6.35 4.09
N VAL A 213 -19.17 -5.23 3.48
CA VAL A 213 -18.97 -5.11 2.03
C VAL A 213 -17.47 -5.08 1.77
N PHE A 214 -17.00 -5.98 0.91
CA PHE A 214 -15.58 -6.12 0.58
C PHE A 214 -15.29 -5.94 -0.91
N ASN A 215 -16.30 -5.55 -1.69
CA ASN A 215 -16.19 -5.35 -3.13
C ASN A 215 -16.84 -4.02 -3.51
N LEU A 216 -16.09 -3.15 -4.18
CA LEU A 216 -16.57 -1.87 -4.67
C LEU A 216 -16.33 -1.75 -6.18
N VAL A 217 -17.18 -0.96 -6.84
CA VAL A 217 -17.03 -0.52 -8.23
C VAL A 217 -16.86 1.00 -8.23
N GLY A 218 -15.73 1.45 -8.78
CA GLY A 218 -15.46 2.85 -9.06
C GLY A 218 -15.63 3.14 -10.55
N VAL A 219 -16.31 4.23 -10.90
CA VAL A 219 -16.48 4.68 -12.29
C VAL A 219 -15.96 6.10 -12.39
N LEU A 220 -14.94 6.31 -13.23
CA LEU A 220 -14.49 7.65 -13.60
C LEU A 220 -15.39 8.15 -14.73
N GLN A 221 -16.15 9.21 -14.46
CA GLN A 221 -17.14 9.79 -15.36
C GLN A 221 -16.48 10.74 -16.41
N GLU A 222 -17.26 11.18 -17.40
CA GLU A 222 -16.81 12.11 -18.45
C GLU A 222 -16.22 13.42 -17.92
N ASP A 223 -16.72 13.89 -16.77
CA ASP A 223 -16.24 15.10 -16.08
C ASP A 223 -15.00 14.87 -15.19
N ASN A 224 -14.42 13.67 -15.24
CA ASN A 224 -13.31 13.20 -14.41
C ASN A 224 -13.61 13.14 -12.90
N THR A 225 -14.89 13.09 -12.52
CA THR A 225 -15.29 12.76 -11.15
C THR A 225 -15.48 11.25 -10.98
N TRP A 226 -15.26 10.77 -9.76
CA TRP A 226 -15.45 9.36 -9.44
C TRP A 226 -16.78 9.13 -8.74
N GLU A 227 -17.52 8.14 -9.23
CA GLU A 227 -18.63 7.51 -8.53
C GLU A 227 -18.17 6.16 -7.96
N VAL A 228 -18.48 5.88 -6.69
CA VAL A 228 -18.07 4.63 -6.03
C VAL A 228 -19.26 4.01 -5.31
N ASN A 229 -19.58 2.77 -5.67
CA ASN A 229 -20.69 2.02 -5.12
C ASN A 229 -20.27 0.59 -4.74
N PRO A 230 -20.97 -0.07 -3.81
CA PRO A 230 -20.89 -1.53 -3.64
C PRO A 230 -21.09 -2.26 -4.97
N ALA A 231 -20.32 -3.32 -5.18
CA ALA A 231 -20.42 -4.19 -6.35
C ALA A 231 -21.64 -5.11 -6.31
#